data_AF-A0A1Y0H6L7-F1
#
_entry.id   AF-A0A1Y0H6L7-F1
#
_cell.length_a   1.000
_cell.length_b   1.000
_cell.length_c   1.000
_cell.angle_alpha   90.00
_cell.angle_beta   90.00
_cell.angle_gamma   90.00
#
_symmetry.space_group_name_H-M   'P 1'
#
loop_
_entity.id
_entity.type
_entity.pdbx_description
1 polymer ?
#
loop_
_entity_poly.entity_id
_entity_poly.type
_entity_poly.pdbx_seq_one_letter_code
_entity_poly.pdbx_strand_id
1 'polypeptide(L)' 'MNQTIYNVLLGITGLVAVLFILLVFVTGKGDAMSSGGGGVRTTFKGKASFEDQISRWIMGLGLSFVGLTILLDVLAQRLK' A
#
# COMPACT_ATOMS: atom_id res chain seq x y z
N MET A 1 -1.29 5.44 28.50
CA MET A 1 -0.78 4.61 27.41
C MET A 1 0.63 5.06 27.07
N ASN A 2 1.59 4.14 26.93
CA ASN A 2 3.02 4.50 26.88
C ASN A 2 3.34 5.23 25.58
N GLN A 3 3.81 6.48 25.68
CA GLN A 3 4.25 7.31 24.54
C GLN A 3 5.25 6.57 23.63
N THR A 4 6.04 5.66 24.21
CA THR A 4 6.94 4.75 23.48
C THR A 4 6.23 3.92 22.42
N ILE A 5 5.05 3.36 22.73
CA ILE A 5 4.29 2.52 21.79
C ILE A 5 3.80 3.37 20.61
N TYR A 6 3.30 4.58 20.87
CA TYR A 6 2.86 5.50 19.83
C TYR A 6 4.01 5.90 18.90
N ASN A 7 5.17 6.28 19.45
CA ASN A 7 6.34 6.68 18.66
C ASN A 7 6.88 5.53 17.80
N VAL A 8 6.91 4.30 18.33
CA VAL A 8 7.32 3.11 17.56
C VAL A 8 6.33 2.85 16.43
N LEU A 9 5.02 2.91 16.70
CA LEU A 9 3.99 2.70 15.68
C LEU A 9 4.08 3.78 14.59
N LEU A 10 4.35 5.02 14.97
CA LEU A 10 4.52 6.15 14.04
C LEU A 10 5.75 5.97 13.15
N GLY A 11 6.87 5.51 13.72
CA GLY A 11 8.07 5.15 12.96
C GLY A 11 7.83 4.02 11.96
N ILE A 12 7.10 2.96 12.36
CA ILE A 12 6.76 1.83 11.48
C ILE A 12 5.86 2.30 10.34
N THR A 13 4.83 3.08 10.63
CA THR A 13 3.94 3.63 9.60
C THR A 13 4.71 4.51 8.61
N GLY A 14 5.64 5.33 9.10
CA GLY A 14 6.52 6.14 8.24
C GLY A 14 7.39 5.29 7.32
N LEU A 15 7.99 4.20 7.85
CA LEU A 15 8.82 3.29 7.05
C LEU A 15 8.00 2.58 5.96
N VAL A 16 6.79 2.11 6.30
CA VAL A 16 5.87 1.50 5.33
C VAL A 16 5.47 2.50 4.24
N ALA A 17 5.23 3.76 4.59
CA ALA A 17 4.94 4.82 3.62
C ALA A 17 6.11 5.04 2.64
N VAL A 18 7.34 5.10 3.14
CA VAL A 18 8.53 5.28 2.31
C VAL A 18 8.70 4.10 1.34
N LEU A 19 8.54 2.86 1.82
CA LEU A 19 8.60 1.68 0.95
C LEU A 19 7.49 1.66 -0.10
N PHE A 20 6.28 2.06 0.29
CA PHE A 20 5.14 2.18 -0.63
C PHE A 20 5.42 3.21 -1.72
N ILE A 21 5.89 4.40 -1.35
CA ILE A 21 6.27 5.46 -2.29
C ILE A 21 7.39 4.99 -3.22
N LEU A 22 8.43 4.34 -2.69
CA LEU A 22 9.55 3.86 -3.49
C LEU A 22 9.09 2.80 -4.49
N LEU A 23 8.27 1.84 -4.05
CA LEU A 23 7.71 0.81 -4.91
C LEU A 23 6.88 1.46 -6.02
N VAL A 24 5.93 2.34 -5.69
CA VAL A 24 5.12 3.07 -6.67
C VAL A 24 5.96 3.95 -7.59
N PHE A 25 7.02 4.58 -7.10
CA PHE A 25 7.88 5.43 -7.93
C PHE A 25 8.71 4.62 -8.94
N VAL A 26 9.23 3.46 -8.51
CA VAL A 26 10.00 2.56 -9.38
C VAL A 26 9.07 1.84 -10.37
N THR A 27 7.90 1.38 -9.92
CA THR A 27 6.94 0.68 -10.79
C THR A 27 6.07 1.64 -11.61
N GLY A 28 5.94 2.90 -11.19
CA GLY A 28 5.07 3.92 -11.77
C GLY A 28 5.63 4.64 -12.99
N LYS A 29 6.87 4.36 -13.41
CA LYS A 29 7.31 4.68 -14.79
C LYS A 29 6.52 3.91 -15.87
N GLY A 30 5.75 2.90 -15.47
CA GLY A 30 4.64 2.35 -16.22
C GLY A 30 3.39 2.39 -15.36
N ASP A 31 2.75 3.56 -15.27
CA ASP A 31 1.47 3.67 -14.60
C ASP A 31 0.43 2.86 -15.38
N ALA A 32 0.21 1.61 -14.96
CA ALA A 32 -0.82 0.72 -15.49
C ALA A 32 -2.24 1.28 -15.28
N MET A 33 -2.38 2.38 -14.53
CA MET A 33 -3.62 3.15 -14.41
C MET A 33 -3.84 4.13 -15.57
N SER A 34 -2.83 4.37 -16.43
CA SER A 34 -3.00 5.13 -17.67
C SER A 34 -3.43 4.27 -18.86
N SER A 35 -3.40 2.94 -18.75
CA SER A 35 -4.05 2.04 -19.72
C SER A 35 -5.48 1.71 -19.29
N GLY A 36 -6.30 2.75 -19.11
CA GLY A 36 -7.76 2.65 -19.11
C GLY A 36 -8.31 2.31 -20.50
N GLY A 37 -7.82 1.23 -21.11
CA GLY A 37 -8.12 0.85 -22.49
C GLY A 37 -8.51 -0.61 -22.60
N GLY A 38 -9.82 -0.88 -22.53
CA GLY A 38 -10.51 -2.01 -23.17
C GLY A 38 -9.76 -3.34 -23.20
N GLY A 39 -9.80 -4.07 -22.10
CA GLY A 39 -9.15 -5.38 -22.02
C GLY A 39 -9.82 -6.33 -21.04
N VAL A 40 -11.13 -6.31 -20.93
CA VAL A 40 -11.88 -7.45 -20.36
C VAL A 40 -11.66 -8.63 -21.32
N ARG A 41 -10.50 -9.31 -21.22
CA ARG A 41 -10.20 -10.56 -21.90
C ARG A 41 -10.79 -11.70 -21.09
N THR A 42 -12.10 -11.86 -21.16
CA THR A 42 -12.85 -12.95 -20.52
C THR A 42 -12.59 -14.35 -21.11
N THR A 43 -11.42 -14.66 -21.70
CA THR A 43 -11.22 -16.02 -22.28
C THR A 43 -9.79 -16.60 -22.26
N PHE A 44 -8.73 -15.86 -21.89
CA PHE A 44 -7.41 -16.49 -21.78
C PHE A 44 -6.95 -16.57 -20.33
N LYS A 45 -6.95 -17.79 -19.77
CA LYS A 45 -6.22 -18.17 -18.54
C LYS A 45 -4.70 -18.13 -18.81
N GLY A 46 -4.20 -16.96 -19.22
CA GLY A 46 -2.77 -16.69 -19.32
C GLY A 46 -2.19 -16.63 -17.91
N LYS A 47 -0.98 -17.16 -17.72
CA LYS A 47 -0.25 -17.11 -16.45
C LYS A 47 -0.29 -15.69 -15.86
N ALA A 48 -0.37 -15.59 -14.53
CA ALA A 48 -0.29 -14.32 -13.80
C ALA A 48 0.89 -13.50 -14.33
N SER A 49 0.61 -12.31 -14.86
CA SER A 49 1.66 -11.41 -15.36
C SER A 49 2.44 -10.85 -14.17
N PHE A 50 3.68 -10.44 -14.41
CA PHE A 50 4.50 -9.75 -13.41
C PHE A 50 3.79 -8.48 -12.88
N GLU A 51 3.02 -7.83 -13.74
CA GLU A 51 2.19 -6.65 -13.44
C GLU A 51 1.03 -6.96 -12.48
N ASP A 52 0.40 -8.14 -12.60
CA ASP A 52 -0.65 -8.59 -11.67
C ASP A 52 -0.08 -8.81 -10.27
N GLN A 53 1.13 -9.35 -10.21
CA GLN A 53 1.81 -9.57 -8.94
C GLN A 53 2.11 -8.22 -8.29
N ILE A 54 2.74 -7.28 -9.00
CA ILE A 54 3.01 -5.92 -8.50
C ILE A 54 1.73 -5.24 -8.02
N SER A 55 0.64 -5.33 -8.78
CA SER A 55 -0.65 -4.75 -8.41
C SER A 55 -1.19 -5.33 -7.10
N ARG A 56 -1.00 -6.65 -6.88
CA ARG A 56 -1.35 -7.31 -5.62
C ARG A 56 -0.49 -6.85 -4.45
N TRP A 57 0.81 -6.63 -4.65
CA TRP A 57 1.70 -6.07 -3.61
C TRP A 57 1.33 -4.63 -3.27
N ILE A 58 1.05 -3.78 -4.26
CA ILE A 58 0.62 -2.39 -4.06
C ILE A 58 -0.71 -2.35 -3.30
N MET A 59 -1.69 -3.17 -3.68
CA MET A 59 -2.97 -3.25 -2.96
C MET A 59 -2.78 -3.70 -1.50
N GLY A 60 -1.94 -4.71 -1.26
CA GLY A 60 -1.64 -5.17 0.10
C GLY A 60 -0.97 -4.09 0.95
N LEU A 61 0.02 -3.39 0.38
CA LEU A 61 0.73 -2.31 1.06
C LEU A 61 -0.19 -1.10 1.33
N GLY A 62 -1.01 -0.70 0.36
CA GLY A 62 -1.97 0.39 0.52
C GLY A 62 -3.02 0.08 1.59
N LEU A 63 -3.56 -1.14 1.61
CA LEU A 63 -4.50 -1.57 2.66
C LEU A 63 -3.83 -1.59 4.05
N SER A 64 -2.58 -2.09 4.12
CA SER A 64 -1.83 -2.11 5.37
C SER A 64 -1.54 -0.69 5.89
N PHE A 65 -1.24 0.26 5.00
CA PHE A 65 -0.99 1.65 5.35
C PHE A 65 -2.23 2.32 5.94
N VAL A 66 -3.38 2.15 5.28
CA VAL A 66 -4.66 2.64 5.81
C VAL A 66 -4.95 2.04 7.19
N GLY A 67 -4.79 0.73 7.35
CA GLY A 67 -4.98 0.06 8.64
C GLY A 67 -4.07 0.61 9.75
N LEU A 68 -2.79 0.84 9.45
CA LEU A 68 -1.82 1.41 10.39
C LEU A 68 -2.17 2.85 10.78
N THR A 69 -2.64 3.67 9.83
CA THR A 69 -3.06 5.05 10.13
C THR A 69 -4.31 5.11 11.01
N ILE A 70 -5.28 4.23 10.80
CA ILE A 70 -6.47 4.13 11.67
C ILE A 70 -6.08 3.68 13.07
N LEU A 71 -5.18 2.69 13.19
CA LEU A 71 -4.63 2.27 14.48
C LEU A 71 -3.93 3.43 15.20
N LEU A 72 -3.11 4.20 14.49
CA LEU A 72 -2.47 5.40 15.03
C LEU A 72 -3.49 6.43 15.52
N ASP A 73 -4.55 6.68 14.76
CA ASP A 73 -5.58 7.65 15.13
C ASP A 73 -6.34 7.21 16.39
N VAL A 74 -6.74 5.94 16.48
CA VAL A 74 -7.37 5.38 17.68
C VAL A 74 -6.43 5.45 18.89
N LEU A 75 -5.13 5.15 18.72
CA LEU A 75 -4.16 5.30 19.80
C LEU A 75 -3.95 6.76 20.19
N ALA A 76 -3.95 7.70 19.24
CA ALA A 76 -3.80 9.12 19.50
C ALA A 76 -4.97 9.68 20.33
N GLN A 77 -6.21 9.28 20.00
CA GLN A 77 -7.41 9.67 20.75
C GLN A 77 -7.41 9.16 22.21
N ARG A 78 -6.70 8.07 22.48
CA ARG A 78 -6.55 7.47 23.83
C ARG A 78 -5.34 8.00 24.61
N LEU A 79 -4.42 8.70 23.92
CA LEU A 79 -3.27 9.36 24.52
C LEU A 79 -3.60 10.80 24.95
N LYS A 80 -4.58 11.41 24.27
CA LYS A 80 -5.22 12.68 24.63
C LYS A 80 -6.07 12.52 25.90
#